data_AF-A0AA42B9S1-F1
#
_entry.id   AF-A0AA42B9S1-F1
#
_cell.length_a   1.000
_cell.length_b   1.000
_cell.length_c   1.000
_cell.angle_alpha   90.00
_cell.angle_beta   90.00
_cell.angle_gamma   90.00
#
_symmetry.space_group_name_H-M   'P 1'
#
loop_
_entity.id
_entity.type
_entity.pdbx_description
1 polymer ?
#
loop_
_entity_poly.entity_id
_entity_poly.type
_entity_poly.pdbx_seq_one_letter_code
_entity_poly.pdbx_strand_id
1 'polypeptide(L)'
;MSGTTQPSRQRSLEQERAAFAWDCVQHVKKKGWASDYCQLAKGLPAMVQVNGLGQTLAFLDSKGKRQDNEHARLAADLSRWVSTQLLGSERDDLMPWITSQASAAEYRRATAEALAFLNWLRRFAEAELGGRAMSRPHEPRGQRPGGRPRWPPAQQQRSEHSAAVELMRPPLPRSTVDAWERLRSAGELVNPSLLFDRYAVLGAVRENGSRPARRFEHLKAVQAAVGSLAAQELARAYQARWEAMVRAAGAEPWTMRTNSRLVTGLGSGGPLEVGFRFNRLGMPVLPGSGVKGVARAYAELVEGRGEGDPDFLAVFGRAPREGESQEAARAGQLVFFDAIPIEGLELALDVMTPHYPDYYQGKEPWPTPWQNPVPITFLTVAPGTTFAFAVGLRQGVTDPQRRLRALAETWLRQGLAELGFGAKTTSGYGRFVADGGRGS
;
A
#
# COMPACT_ATOMS: atom_id res chain seq x y z
N MET A 1 29.91 -48.47 -2.05
CA MET A 1 29.14 -47.60 -2.98
C MET A 1 28.57 -46.44 -2.18
N SER A 2 29.36 -45.38 -2.04
CA SER A 2 28.97 -44.15 -1.34
C SER A 2 28.12 -43.31 -2.29
N GLY A 3 26.79 -43.45 -2.17
CA GLY A 3 25.83 -42.64 -2.91
C GLY A 3 25.89 -41.19 -2.47
N THR A 4 26.64 -40.38 -3.22
CA THR A 4 26.57 -38.92 -3.14
C THR A 4 25.20 -38.49 -3.67
N THR A 5 24.27 -38.23 -2.76
CA THR A 5 22.99 -37.61 -3.07
C THR A 5 23.30 -36.18 -3.51
N GLN A 6 23.38 -35.94 -4.82
CA GLN A 6 23.44 -34.57 -5.35
C GLN A 6 22.26 -33.79 -4.77
N PRO A 7 22.49 -32.67 -4.06
CA PRO A 7 21.39 -31.86 -3.58
C PRO A 7 20.56 -31.43 -4.78
N SER A 8 19.23 -31.53 -4.68
CA SER A 8 18.33 -31.07 -5.73
C SER A 8 18.62 -29.59 -6.02
N ARG A 9 18.68 -29.18 -7.29
CA ARG A 9 19.03 -27.80 -7.70
C ARG A 9 18.18 -26.70 -7.02
N GLN A 10 16.99 -27.05 -6.55
CA GLN A 10 16.15 -26.14 -5.75
C GLN A 10 16.73 -25.89 -4.35
N ARG A 11 17.31 -26.90 -3.70
CA ARG A 11 17.98 -26.75 -2.39
C ARG A 11 19.22 -25.88 -2.50
N SER A 12 19.97 -25.95 -3.62
CA SER A 12 21.15 -25.09 -3.82
C SER A 12 20.76 -23.62 -4.08
N LEU A 13 19.71 -23.37 -4.88
CA LEU A 13 19.30 -22.00 -5.18
C LEU A 13 18.74 -21.26 -3.94
N GLU A 14 18.01 -21.95 -3.07
CA GLU A 14 17.58 -21.37 -1.78
C GLU A 14 18.77 -21.05 -0.86
N GLN A 15 19.82 -21.88 -0.88
CA GLN A 15 21.06 -21.61 -0.14
C GLN A 15 21.81 -20.40 -0.72
N GLU A 16 21.87 -20.27 -2.04
CA GLU A 16 22.47 -19.11 -2.72
C GLU A 16 21.70 -17.82 -2.38
N ARG A 17 20.36 -17.84 -2.41
CA ARG A 17 19.50 -16.71 -1.98
C ARG A 17 19.80 -16.31 -0.55
N ALA A 18 19.84 -17.31 0.35
CA ALA A 18 20.08 -17.08 1.76
C ALA A 18 21.48 -16.50 2.01
N ALA A 19 22.51 -17.01 1.34
CA ALA A 19 23.88 -16.52 1.45
C ALA A 19 23.99 -15.07 0.95
N PHE A 20 23.45 -14.77 -0.24
CA PHE A 20 23.48 -13.40 -0.78
C PHE A 20 22.69 -12.43 0.11
N ALA A 21 21.52 -12.83 0.63
CA ALA A 21 20.73 -12.03 1.56
C ALA A 21 21.48 -11.76 2.88
N TRP A 22 22.14 -12.78 3.41
CA TRP A 22 22.99 -12.65 4.59
C TRP A 22 24.11 -11.63 4.36
N ASP A 23 24.82 -11.73 3.24
CA ASP A 23 25.89 -10.81 2.90
C ASP A 23 25.38 -9.38 2.77
N CYS A 24 24.23 -9.16 2.13
CA CYS A 24 23.58 -7.84 2.07
C CYS A 24 23.36 -7.24 3.47
N VAL A 25 22.81 -8.04 4.40
CA VAL A 25 22.54 -7.63 5.79
C VAL A 25 23.84 -7.34 6.55
N GLN A 26 24.88 -8.15 6.40
CA GLN A 26 26.16 -7.92 7.06
C GLN A 26 26.85 -6.63 6.57
N HIS A 27 26.74 -6.30 5.28
CA HIS A 27 27.25 -5.04 4.73
C HIS A 27 26.59 -3.79 5.34
N VAL A 28 25.31 -3.89 5.73
CA VAL A 28 24.56 -2.75 6.30
C VAL A 28 24.59 -2.70 7.83
N LYS A 29 24.97 -3.80 8.50
CA LYS A 29 24.89 -3.94 9.97
C LYS A 29 25.55 -2.81 10.78
N LYS A 30 26.60 -2.20 10.24
CA LYS A 30 27.35 -1.09 10.88
C LYS A 30 26.97 0.29 10.37
N LYS A 31 26.00 0.41 9.47
CA LYS A 31 25.55 1.69 8.91
C LYS A 31 24.59 2.38 9.88
N GLY A 32 24.66 3.71 9.94
CA GLY A 32 23.79 4.52 10.81
C GLY A 32 22.29 4.41 10.49
N TRP A 33 21.95 3.93 9.29
CA TRP A 33 20.58 3.74 8.78
C TRP A 33 20.15 2.25 8.73
N ALA A 34 20.86 1.36 9.44
CA ALA A 34 20.55 -0.08 9.44
C ALA A 34 19.12 -0.41 9.92
N SER A 35 18.58 0.37 10.85
CA SER A 35 17.20 0.21 11.32
C SER A 35 16.18 0.54 10.22
N ASP A 36 16.44 1.61 9.46
CA ASP A 36 15.60 2.01 8.33
C ASP A 36 15.65 0.98 7.20
N TYR A 37 16.83 0.42 6.92
CA TYR A 37 16.99 -0.72 6.01
C TYR A 37 16.14 -1.92 6.45
N CYS A 38 16.14 -2.26 7.74
CA CYS A 38 15.31 -3.35 8.26
C CYS A 38 13.82 -3.09 8.04
N GLN A 39 13.32 -1.91 8.41
CA GLN A 39 11.90 -1.57 8.19
C GLN A 39 11.52 -1.61 6.70
N LEU A 40 12.39 -1.09 5.83
CA LEU A 40 12.15 -1.08 4.39
C LEU A 40 12.17 -2.50 3.81
N ALA A 41 13.17 -3.33 4.17
CA ALA A 41 13.27 -4.72 3.74
C ALA A 41 12.04 -5.56 4.13
N LYS A 42 11.43 -5.29 5.29
CA LYS A 42 10.18 -5.94 5.73
C LYS A 42 8.98 -5.57 4.84
N GLY A 43 8.92 -4.33 4.36
CA GLY A 43 7.84 -3.83 3.51
C GLY A 43 7.97 -4.18 2.03
N LEU A 44 9.19 -4.40 1.53
CA LEU A 44 9.44 -4.61 0.10
C LEU A 44 8.72 -5.80 -0.55
N PRO A 45 8.62 -6.99 0.07
CA PRO A 45 7.85 -8.10 -0.51
C PRO A 45 6.40 -7.70 -0.83
N ALA A 46 5.75 -7.00 0.10
CA ALA A 46 4.38 -6.52 -0.08
C ALA A 46 4.31 -5.45 -1.18
N MET A 47 5.27 -4.53 -1.24
CA MET A 47 5.34 -3.50 -2.30
C MET A 47 5.52 -4.13 -3.69
N VAL A 48 6.42 -5.12 -3.84
CA VAL A 48 6.58 -5.85 -5.13
C VAL A 48 5.30 -6.62 -5.49
N GLN A 49 4.62 -7.19 -4.50
CA GLN A 49 3.36 -7.90 -4.73
C GLN A 49 2.21 -6.98 -5.13
N VAL A 50 2.14 -5.76 -4.59
CA VAL A 50 1.07 -4.79 -4.89
C VAL A 50 1.40 -3.98 -6.14
N ASN A 51 2.60 -3.39 -6.22
CA ASN A 51 2.99 -2.43 -7.26
C ASN A 51 3.86 -3.04 -8.38
N GLY A 52 4.48 -4.18 -8.14
CA GLY A 52 5.38 -4.83 -9.11
C GLY A 52 6.82 -4.35 -9.02
N LEU A 53 7.73 -5.19 -9.52
CA LEU A 53 9.17 -5.03 -9.38
C LEU A 53 9.68 -3.67 -9.92
N GLY A 54 9.29 -3.29 -11.13
CA GLY A 54 9.75 -2.04 -11.76
C GLY A 54 9.29 -0.79 -11.02
N GLN A 55 8.05 -0.78 -10.51
CA GLN A 55 7.54 0.33 -9.70
C GLN A 55 8.28 0.44 -8.35
N THR A 56 8.54 -0.69 -7.71
CA THR A 56 9.32 -0.75 -6.47
C THR A 56 10.74 -0.24 -6.67
N LEU A 57 11.43 -0.66 -7.74
CA LEU A 57 12.78 -0.16 -8.07
C LEU A 57 12.75 1.35 -8.34
N ALA A 58 11.79 1.83 -9.14
CA ALA A 58 11.61 3.26 -9.39
C ALA A 58 11.37 4.07 -8.11
N PHE A 59 10.60 3.53 -7.16
CA PHE A 59 10.39 4.15 -5.85
C PHE A 59 11.70 4.23 -5.05
N LEU A 60 12.43 3.11 -4.94
CA LEU A 60 13.71 3.05 -4.22
C LEU A 60 14.72 4.03 -4.82
N ASP A 61 14.85 4.07 -6.15
CA ASP A 61 15.71 5.03 -6.86
C ASP A 61 15.36 6.48 -6.51
N SER A 62 14.06 6.80 -6.47
CA SER A 62 13.58 8.15 -6.20
C SER A 62 13.98 8.64 -4.80
N LYS A 63 13.96 7.74 -3.80
CA LYS A 63 14.29 8.06 -2.42
C LYS A 63 15.80 7.91 -2.12
N GLY A 64 16.52 7.17 -2.95
CA GLY A 64 17.98 7.00 -2.86
C GLY A 64 18.80 8.29 -3.05
N LYS A 65 18.30 9.26 -3.84
CA LYS A 65 18.93 10.59 -4.08
C LYS A 65 20.45 10.56 -4.39
N ARG A 66 20.98 9.47 -4.97
CA ARG A 66 22.43 9.22 -5.21
C ARG A 66 23.30 9.28 -3.93
N GLN A 67 22.71 9.03 -2.77
CA GLN A 67 23.41 8.96 -1.48
C GLN A 67 23.55 7.50 -1.05
N ASP A 68 24.57 7.21 -0.23
CA ASP A 68 24.69 5.92 0.45
C ASP A 68 23.65 5.83 1.57
N ASN A 69 22.44 5.37 1.21
CA ASN A 69 21.32 5.18 2.11
C ASN A 69 20.62 3.83 1.88
N GLU A 70 19.69 3.50 2.76
CA GLU A 70 18.95 2.25 2.78
C GLU A 70 18.18 1.98 1.48
N HIS A 71 17.62 3.02 0.84
CA HIS A 71 16.85 2.90 -0.40
C HIS A 71 17.75 2.56 -1.59
N ALA A 72 18.83 3.31 -1.78
CA ALA A 72 19.80 3.08 -2.86
C ALA A 72 20.45 1.70 -2.71
N ARG A 73 20.77 1.30 -1.48
CA ARG A 73 21.36 -0.01 -1.21
C ARG A 73 20.41 -1.16 -1.54
N LEU A 74 19.14 -1.08 -1.11
CA LEU A 74 18.15 -2.11 -1.43
C LEU A 74 17.85 -2.21 -2.93
N ALA A 75 17.83 -1.09 -3.66
CA ALA A 75 17.68 -1.10 -5.11
C ALA A 75 18.82 -1.85 -5.80
N ALA A 76 20.07 -1.59 -5.37
CA ALA A 76 21.25 -2.24 -5.91
C ALA A 76 21.31 -3.73 -5.54
N ASP A 77 21.08 -4.09 -4.27
CA ASP A 77 21.09 -5.49 -3.82
C ASP A 77 20.03 -6.32 -4.58
N LEU A 78 18.82 -5.77 -4.75
CA LEU A 78 17.75 -6.41 -5.51
C LEU A 78 18.09 -6.54 -7.00
N SER A 79 18.64 -5.47 -7.59
CA SER A 79 19.03 -5.46 -9.01
C SER A 79 20.13 -6.47 -9.30
N ARG A 80 21.18 -6.53 -8.44
CA ARG A 80 22.30 -7.46 -8.56
C ARG A 80 21.82 -8.90 -8.48
N TRP A 81 21.03 -9.24 -7.46
CA TRP A 81 20.53 -10.62 -7.31
C TRP A 81 19.74 -11.06 -8.54
N VAL A 82 18.76 -10.26 -8.95
CA VAL A 82 17.87 -10.61 -10.06
C VAL A 82 18.63 -10.64 -11.39
N SER A 83 19.56 -9.71 -11.63
CA SER A 83 20.34 -9.69 -12.86
C SER A 83 21.32 -10.87 -12.94
N THR A 84 21.94 -11.28 -11.85
CA THR A 84 22.79 -12.48 -11.83
C THR A 84 22.00 -13.72 -12.20
N GLN A 85 20.82 -13.89 -11.59
CA GLN A 85 20.00 -15.08 -11.80
C GLN A 85 19.36 -15.14 -13.20
N LEU A 86 19.02 -14.01 -13.80
CA LEU A 86 18.34 -13.98 -15.10
C LEU A 86 19.26 -13.66 -16.28
N LEU A 87 20.30 -12.85 -16.08
CA LEU A 87 21.15 -12.30 -17.14
C LEU A 87 22.59 -12.84 -17.08
N GLY A 88 22.93 -13.64 -16.05
CA GLY A 88 24.28 -14.17 -15.84
C GLY A 88 25.33 -13.09 -15.55
N SER A 89 24.90 -11.86 -15.24
CA SER A 89 25.78 -10.72 -14.97
C SER A 89 25.20 -9.83 -13.88
N GLU A 90 26.07 -9.35 -12.97
CA GLU A 90 25.69 -8.40 -11.94
C GLU A 90 25.43 -7.02 -12.54
N ARG A 91 24.32 -6.40 -12.17
CA ARG A 91 23.95 -5.03 -12.55
C ARG A 91 23.41 -4.29 -11.32
N ASP A 92 23.95 -3.10 -11.08
CA ASP A 92 23.49 -2.23 -9.99
C ASP A 92 22.11 -1.62 -10.27
N ASP A 93 21.71 -1.58 -11.55
CA ASP A 93 20.42 -1.05 -12.00
C ASP A 93 19.77 -2.01 -13.00
N LEU A 94 18.62 -2.58 -12.60
CA LEU A 94 17.82 -3.48 -13.42
C LEU A 94 16.81 -2.73 -14.33
N MET A 95 16.55 -1.44 -14.08
CA MET A 95 15.53 -0.66 -14.79
C MET A 95 15.73 -0.58 -16.31
N PRO A 96 16.95 -0.37 -16.84
CA PRO A 96 17.17 -0.34 -18.29
C PRO A 96 16.82 -1.67 -18.96
N TRP A 97 17.08 -2.80 -18.29
CA TRP A 97 16.71 -4.11 -18.81
C TRP A 97 15.19 -4.30 -18.80
N ILE A 98 14.52 -3.98 -17.69
CA ILE A 98 13.04 -4.08 -17.57
C ILE A 98 12.33 -3.31 -18.67
N THR A 99 12.74 -2.06 -18.91
CA THR A 99 12.02 -1.11 -19.77
C THR A 99 12.37 -1.24 -21.25
N SER A 100 13.52 -1.84 -21.59
CA SER A 100 13.99 -1.87 -22.98
C SER A 100 14.27 -3.24 -23.57
N GLN A 101 14.54 -4.26 -22.74
CA GLN A 101 15.01 -5.56 -23.23
C GLN A 101 14.11 -6.72 -22.79
N ALA A 102 13.58 -6.67 -21.57
CA ALA A 102 12.80 -7.76 -20.99
C ALA A 102 11.50 -8.02 -21.77
N SER A 103 11.22 -9.29 -22.01
CA SER A 103 9.88 -9.75 -22.36
C SER A 103 8.96 -9.80 -21.14
N ALA A 104 7.65 -9.88 -21.36
CA ALA A 104 6.68 -10.06 -20.27
C ALA A 104 6.92 -11.36 -19.48
N ALA A 105 7.42 -12.42 -20.13
CA ALA A 105 7.74 -13.69 -19.46
C ALA A 105 8.96 -13.56 -18.55
N GLU A 106 10.04 -12.94 -19.04
CA GLU A 106 11.24 -12.69 -18.24
C GLU A 106 10.96 -11.75 -17.08
N TYR A 107 10.13 -10.72 -17.26
CA TYR A 107 9.74 -9.83 -16.16
C TYR A 107 8.92 -10.54 -15.07
N ARG A 108 8.04 -11.48 -15.44
CA ARG A 108 7.35 -12.33 -14.44
C ARG A 108 8.33 -13.22 -13.68
N ARG A 109 9.32 -13.81 -14.38
CA ARG A 109 10.39 -14.60 -13.75
C ARG A 109 11.23 -13.74 -12.81
N ALA A 110 11.59 -12.52 -13.23
CA ALA A 110 12.33 -11.55 -12.42
C ALA A 110 11.57 -11.17 -11.16
N THR A 111 10.25 -10.97 -11.28
CA THR A 111 9.38 -10.66 -10.14
C THR A 111 9.29 -11.82 -9.15
N ALA A 112 9.16 -13.06 -9.64
CA ALA A 112 9.15 -14.25 -8.79
C ALA A 112 10.49 -14.45 -8.06
N GLU A 113 11.60 -14.24 -8.76
CA GLU A 113 12.95 -14.32 -8.20
C GLU A 113 13.18 -13.25 -7.12
N ALA A 114 12.77 -12.01 -7.41
CA ALA A 114 12.81 -10.89 -6.47
C ALA A 114 12.05 -11.22 -5.17
N LEU A 115 10.83 -11.75 -5.27
CA LEU A 115 10.02 -12.11 -4.10
C LEU A 115 10.66 -13.24 -3.27
N ALA A 116 11.21 -14.26 -3.92
CA ALA A 116 11.90 -15.36 -3.24
C ALA A 116 13.14 -14.86 -2.47
N PHE A 117 13.94 -14.00 -3.09
CA PHE A 117 15.09 -13.36 -2.45
C PHE A 117 14.68 -12.45 -1.27
N LEU A 118 13.70 -11.56 -1.49
CA LEU A 118 13.25 -10.62 -0.46
C LEU A 118 12.69 -11.33 0.78
N ASN A 119 12.15 -12.54 0.63
CA ASN A 119 11.71 -13.35 1.78
C ASN A 119 12.89 -13.75 2.69
N TRP A 120 14.06 -14.09 2.13
CA TRP A 120 15.28 -14.33 2.90
C TRP A 120 15.84 -13.04 3.48
N LEU A 121 15.91 -11.98 2.68
CA LEU A 121 16.44 -10.69 3.10
C LEU A 121 15.68 -10.12 4.30
N ARG A 122 14.35 -10.15 4.26
CA ARG A 122 13.48 -9.76 5.39
C ARG A 122 13.82 -10.54 6.66
N ARG A 123 13.94 -11.87 6.57
CA ARG A 123 14.18 -12.73 7.76
C ARG A 123 15.52 -12.42 8.41
N PHE A 124 16.58 -12.26 7.61
CA PHE A 124 17.89 -11.91 8.14
C PHE A 124 17.95 -10.47 8.66
N ALA A 125 17.31 -9.52 7.98
CA ALA A 125 17.22 -8.14 8.47
C ALA A 125 16.49 -8.07 9.82
N GLU A 126 15.38 -8.79 9.99
CA GLU A 126 14.67 -8.87 11.27
C GLU A 126 15.54 -9.48 12.38
N ALA A 127 16.26 -10.58 12.08
CA ALA A 127 17.09 -11.26 13.07
C ALA A 127 18.32 -10.45 13.50
N GLU A 128 19.03 -9.84 12.53
CA GLU A 128 20.33 -9.18 12.79
C GLU A 128 20.20 -7.70 13.12
N LEU A 129 19.16 -7.03 12.61
CA LEU A 129 18.99 -5.58 12.71
C LEU A 129 17.76 -5.18 13.56
N GLY A 130 16.90 -6.14 13.93
CA GLY A 130 15.63 -5.90 14.64
C GLY A 130 15.74 -5.60 16.13
N GLY A 131 16.95 -5.45 16.68
CA GLY A 131 17.14 -5.04 18.07
C GLY A 131 16.71 -3.59 18.32
N ARG A 132 16.06 -3.31 19.47
CA ARG A 132 15.72 -1.95 19.94
C ARG A 132 16.98 -1.08 20.04
N ALA A 133 17.31 -0.34 19.00
CA ALA A 133 18.29 0.74 19.06
C ALA A 133 17.55 2.03 19.44
N MET A 134 17.85 2.56 20.64
CA MET A 134 17.52 3.95 20.97
C MET A 134 18.20 4.86 19.94
N SER A 135 17.39 5.68 19.27
CA SER A 135 17.83 6.70 18.31
C SER A 135 18.94 7.56 18.93
N ARG A 136 20.15 7.52 18.36
CA ARG A 136 21.17 8.55 18.64
C ARG A 136 20.98 9.71 17.65
N PRO A 137 21.21 10.97 18.06
CA PRO A 137 20.94 12.13 17.23
C PRO A 137 21.83 12.16 15.98
N HIS A 138 21.23 12.57 14.86
CA HIS A 138 21.90 12.76 13.58
C HIS A 138 22.62 14.13 13.58
N GLU A 139 23.90 14.18 13.21
CA GLU A 139 24.60 15.47 13.04
C GLU A 139 24.09 16.21 11.79
N PRO A 140 23.97 17.55 11.84
CA PRO A 140 23.37 18.34 10.77
C PRO A 140 24.33 18.48 9.57
N ARG A 141 23.86 18.10 8.37
CA ARG A 141 24.60 18.27 7.11
C ARG A 141 24.55 19.72 6.62
N GLY A 142 25.72 20.34 6.48
CA GLY A 142 25.88 21.65 5.86
C GLY A 142 25.50 21.66 4.37
N GLN A 143 24.78 22.71 3.95
CA GLN A 143 24.52 23.02 2.55
C GLN A 143 25.78 23.60 1.90
N ARG A 144 26.08 23.22 0.65
CA ARG A 144 27.06 23.90 -0.21
C ARG A 144 26.52 24.11 -1.63
N PRO A 145 27.00 25.16 -2.33
CA PRO A 145 26.24 25.84 -3.38
C PRO A 145 26.38 25.20 -4.75
N GLY A 146 25.37 25.43 -5.58
CA GLY A 146 25.21 24.84 -6.90
C GLY A 146 26.29 25.24 -7.90
N GLY A 147 26.79 24.23 -8.61
CA GLY A 147 27.46 24.36 -9.90
C GLY A 147 26.65 23.61 -10.96
N ARG A 148 26.22 24.31 -12.02
CA ARG A 148 25.61 23.66 -13.20
C ARG A 148 26.74 23.06 -14.07
N PRO A 149 26.69 21.79 -14.49
CA PRO A 149 27.62 21.28 -15.48
C PRO A 149 27.26 21.80 -16.88
N ARG A 150 28.24 22.28 -17.65
CA ARG A 150 28.11 22.66 -19.07
C ARG A 150 28.22 21.41 -19.94
N TRP A 151 27.26 21.21 -20.85
CA TRP A 151 27.29 20.19 -21.91
C TRP A 151 27.05 20.86 -23.29
N PRO A 152 27.49 20.27 -24.41
CA PRO A 152 27.37 20.86 -25.75
C PRO A 152 25.93 20.75 -26.33
N PRO A 153 25.46 21.70 -27.17
CA PRO A 153 24.02 21.92 -27.42
C PRO A 153 23.30 20.86 -28.27
N ALA A 154 23.99 20.09 -29.12
CA ALA A 154 23.35 19.25 -30.13
C ALA A 154 23.00 17.82 -29.66
N GLN A 155 23.71 17.28 -28.66
CA GLN A 155 23.38 15.99 -28.02
C GLN A 155 22.26 16.13 -26.97
N GLN A 156 22.04 17.36 -26.50
CA GLN A 156 21.10 17.68 -25.44
C GLN A 156 19.64 17.48 -25.88
N GLN A 157 19.28 17.89 -27.09
CA GLN A 157 17.88 17.78 -27.55
C GLN A 157 17.42 16.33 -27.81
N ARG A 158 18.30 15.44 -28.29
CA ARG A 158 17.96 14.04 -28.56
C ARG A 158 17.94 13.18 -27.29
N SER A 159 18.86 13.43 -26.35
CA SER A 159 18.88 12.73 -25.05
C SER A 159 17.78 13.23 -24.11
N GLU A 160 17.48 14.54 -24.11
CA GLU A 160 16.38 15.11 -23.33
C GLU A 160 15.01 14.68 -23.85
N HIS A 161 14.81 14.57 -25.18
CA HIS A 161 13.57 14.00 -25.72
C HIS A 161 13.40 12.53 -25.34
N SER A 162 14.45 11.71 -25.47
CA SER A 162 14.39 10.29 -25.09
C SER A 162 14.10 10.12 -23.60
N ALA A 163 14.76 10.91 -22.74
CA ALA A 163 14.55 10.87 -21.30
C ALA A 163 13.16 11.40 -20.88
N ALA A 164 12.64 12.42 -21.57
CA ALA A 164 11.29 12.94 -21.33
C ALA A 164 10.21 11.89 -21.68
N VAL A 165 10.40 11.16 -22.78
CA VAL A 165 9.50 10.07 -23.19
C VAL A 165 9.55 8.90 -22.20
N GLU A 166 10.73 8.54 -21.69
CA GLU A 166 10.86 7.49 -20.67
C GLU A 166 10.13 7.82 -19.38
N LEU A 167 10.13 9.10 -18.96
CA LEU A 167 9.40 9.54 -17.77
C LEU A 167 7.87 9.48 -17.94
N MET A 168 7.36 9.41 -19.17
CA MET A 168 5.93 9.28 -19.44
C MET A 168 5.46 7.83 -19.55
N ARG A 169 6.38 6.86 -19.41
CA ARG A 169 6.06 5.43 -19.49
C ARG A 169 6.11 4.78 -18.10
N PRO A 170 5.26 3.78 -17.83
CA PRO A 170 5.41 2.98 -16.63
C PRO A 170 6.66 2.08 -16.73
N PRO A 171 7.34 1.79 -15.60
CA PRO A 171 8.50 0.91 -15.51
C PRO A 171 8.15 -0.58 -15.75
N LEU A 172 7.70 -0.90 -16.97
CA LEU A 172 7.23 -2.22 -17.39
C LEU A 172 7.87 -2.62 -18.74
N PRO A 173 7.88 -3.91 -19.12
CA PRO A 173 8.28 -4.36 -20.44
C PRO A 173 7.57 -3.65 -21.58
N ARG A 174 8.27 -3.30 -22.66
CA ARG A 174 7.72 -2.57 -23.81
C ARG A 174 6.43 -3.19 -24.34
N SER A 175 6.43 -4.51 -24.56
CA SER A 175 5.24 -5.23 -25.05
C SER A 175 4.02 -5.10 -24.12
N THR A 176 4.24 -4.96 -22.81
CA THR A 176 3.17 -4.72 -21.83
C THR A 176 2.67 -3.27 -21.91
N VAL A 177 3.58 -2.31 -22.03
CA VAL A 177 3.22 -0.90 -22.20
C VAL A 177 2.47 -0.68 -23.52
N ASP A 178 2.95 -1.24 -24.63
CA ASP A 178 2.33 -1.12 -25.95
C ASP A 178 0.94 -1.80 -25.99
N ALA A 179 0.75 -2.91 -25.27
CA ALA A 179 -0.56 -3.52 -25.11
C ALA A 179 -1.53 -2.61 -24.33
N TRP A 180 -1.06 -2.01 -23.24
CA TRP A 180 -1.83 -1.06 -22.45
C TRP A 180 -2.21 0.20 -23.23
N GLU A 181 -1.26 0.78 -23.96
CA GLU A 181 -1.48 1.98 -24.77
C GLU A 181 -2.49 1.73 -25.89
N ARG A 182 -2.47 0.55 -26.52
CA ARG A 182 -3.48 0.15 -27.52
C ARG A 182 -4.89 0.11 -26.93
N LEU A 183 -5.07 -0.54 -25.77
CA LEU A 183 -6.37 -0.61 -25.10
C LEU A 183 -6.87 0.80 -24.72
N ARG A 184 -5.99 1.62 -24.13
CA ARG A 184 -6.33 2.99 -23.75
C ARG A 184 -6.71 3.86 -24.96
N SER A 185 -6.01 3.69 -26.08
CA SER A 185 -6.29 4.45 -27.31
C SER A 185 -7.58 4.00 -28.00
N ALA A 186 -7.99 2.74 -27.80
CA ALA A 186 -9.27 2.22 -28.27
C ALA A 186 -10.47 2.68 -27.41
N GLY A 187 -10.24 3.41 -26.32
CA GLY A 187 -11.30 3.87 -25.41
C GLY A 187 -11.84 2.76 -24.50
N GLU A 188 -11.11 1.65 -24.37
CA GLU A 188 -11.51 0.52 -23.52
C GLU A 188 -11.49 0.89 -22.03
N LEU A 189 -12.30 0.18 -21.25
CA LEU A 189 -12.40 0.39 -19.81
C LEU A 189 -11.05 0.12 -19.12
N VAL A 190 -10.49 1.16 -18.52
CA VAL A 190 -9.25 1.08 -17.76
C VAL A 190 -9.55 0.65 -16.33
N ASN A 191 -8.92 -0.42 -15.86
CA ASN A 191 -9.03 -0.83 -14.45
C ASN A 191 -8.30 0.20 -13.55
N PRO A 192 -9.00 0.90 -12.63
CA PRO A 192 -8.40 1.94 -11.80
C PRO A 192 -7.28 1.45 -10.87
N SER A 193 -7.40 0.25 -10.29
CA SER A 193 -6.38 -0.27 -9.38
C SER A 193 -5.11 -0.66 -10.13
N LEU A 194 -5.22 -1.22 -11.34
CA LEU A 194 -4.04 -1.44 -12.18
C LEU A 194 -3.37 -0.13 -12.56
N LEU A 195 -4.15 0.89 -12.94
CA LEU A 195 -3.62 2.22 -13.28
C LEU A 195 -2.88 2.84 -12.09
N PHE A 196 -3.43 2.72 -10.89
CA PHE A 196 -2.85 3.25 -9.66
C PHE A 196 -1.61 2.46 -9.21
N ASP A 197 -1.71 1.13 -9.11
CA ASP A 197 -0.68 0.30 -8.48
C ASP A 197 0.46 -0.08 -9.44
N ARG A 198 0.14 -0.39 -10.71
CA ARG A 198 1.08 -1.05 -11.66
C ARG A 198 1.50 -0.17 -12.82
N TYR A 199 0.64 0.73 -13.28
CA TYR A 199 0.88 1.56 -14.48
C TYR A 199 1.16 3.03 -14.16
N ALA A 200 1.59 3.34 -12.93
CA ALA A 200 2.14 4.65 -12.59
C ALA A 200 3.31 4.99 -13.52
N VAL A 201 3.27 6.15 -14.18
CA VAL A 201 4.36 6.59 -15.05
C VAL A 201 5.60 6.92 -14.23
N LEU A 202 6.78 6.63 -14.76
CA LEU A 202 8.05 6.78 -14.05
C LEU A 202 8.25 8.20 -13.52
N GLY A 203 7.78 9.20 -14.28
CA GLY A 203 7.76 10.60 -13.91
C GLY A 203 6.95 10.88 -12.64
N ALA A 204 5.78 10.27 -12.47
CA ALA A 204 4.93 10.45 -11.29
C ALA A 204 5.55 9.80 -10.03
N VAL A 205 6.26 8.68 -10.21
CA VAL A 205 6.96 7.98 -9.13
C VAL A 205 8.21 8.74 -8.70
N ARG A 206 9.02 9.22 -9.67
CA ARG A 206 10.30 9.88 -9.41
C ARG A 206 10.16 11.36 -9.02
N GLU A 207 8.98 11.95 -9.12
CA GLU A 207 8.77 13.37 -8.84
C GLU A 207 8.96 13.68 -7.35
N ASN A 208 10.09 14.29 -7.00
CA ASN A 208 10.35 14.78 -5.66
C ASN A 208 10.48 16.30 -5.72
N GLY A 209 9.41 17.03 -5.40
CA GLY A 209 9.38 18.48 -5.46
C GLY A 209 8.13 19.05 -4.77
N SER A 210 8.14 20.36 -4.52
CA SER A 210 7.03 21.06 -3.83
C SER A 210 5.73 21.12 -4.63
N ARG A 211 5.77 20.81 -5.94
CA ARG A 211 4.60 20.76 -6.82
C ARG A 211 4.71 19.57 -7.77
N PRO A 212 4.25 18.37 -7.38
CA PRO A 212 4.40 17.19 -8.21
C PRO A 212 3.30 17.12 -9.29
N ALA A 213 3.51 17.84 -10.40
CA ALA A 213 2.51 17.99 -11.46
C ALA A 213 2.18 16.66 -12.14
N ARG A 214 3.17 15.81 -12.40
CA ARG A 214 2.96 14.51 -13.07
C ARG A 214 2.24 13.52 -12.18
N ARG A 215 2.56 13.51 -10.87
CA ARG A 215 1.80 12.72 -9.90
C ARG A 215 0.35 13.18 -9.84
N PHE A 216 0.13 14.48 -9.77
CA PHE A 216 -1.21 15.05 -9.75
C PHE A 216 -2.02 14.67 -11.00
N GLU A 217 -1.44 14.78 -12.19
CA GLU A 217 -2.06 14.34 -13.45
C GLU A 217 -2.36 12.84 -13.46
N HIS A 218 -1.43 12.00 -12.97
CA HIS A 218 -1.65 10.56 -12.86
C HIS A 218 -2.81 10.23 -11.93
N LEU A 219 -2.89 10.88 -10.76
CA LEU A 219 -3.99 10.66 -9.82
C LEU A 219 -5.34 11.17 -10.38
N LYS A 220 -5.34 12.25 -11.17
CA LYS A 220 -6.54 12.67 -11.93
C LYS A 220 -6.99 11.61 -12.93
N ALA A 221 -6.05 10.97 -13.63
CA ALA A 221 -6.39 9.88 -14.54
C ALA A 221 -7.01 8.69 -13.80
N VAL A 222 -6.51 8.36 -12.59
CA VAL A 222 -7.12 7.34 -11.72
C VAL A 222 -8.53 7.73 -11.27
N GLN A 223 -8.73 8.98 -10.85
CA GLN A 223 -10.06 9.53 -10.51
C GLN A 223 -11.05 9.36 -11.68
N ALA A 224 -10.65 9.74 -12.89
CA ALA A 224 -11.48 9.60 -14.08
C ALA A 224 -11.80 8.13 -14.41
N ALA A 225 -10.82 7.23 -14.26
CA ALA A 225 -11.03 5.80 -14.48
C ALA A 225 -12.05 5.20 -13.50
N VAL A 226 -12.06 5.64 -12.23
CA VAL A 226 -13.07 5.20 -11.26
C VAL A 226 -14.46 5.69 -11.64
N GLY A 227 -14.59 6.96 -12.04
CA GLY A 227 -15.87 7.49 -12.52
C GLY A 227 -16.40 6.72 -13.74
N SER A 228 -15.51 6.41 -14.69
CA SER A 228 -15.86 5.59 -15.85
C SER A 228 -16.30 4.19 -15.45
N LEU A 229 -15.60 3.51 -14.53
CA LEU A 229 -15.95 2.18 -14.04
C LEU A 229 -17.29 2.17 -13.31
N ALA A 230 -17.55 3.17 -12.46
CA ALA A 230 -18.78 3.28 -11.69
C ALA A 230 -20.05 3.36 -12.57
N ALA A 231 -19.92 3.91 -13.79
CA ALA A 231 -21.01 3.99 -14.76
C ALA A 231 -21.30 2.67 -15.51
N GLN A 232 -20.38 1.70 -15.46
CA GLN A 232 -20.47 0.47 -16.24
C GLN A 232 -21.41 -0.57 -15.62
N GLU A 233 -21.91 -1.47 -16.47
CA GLU A 233 -22.68 -2.65 -16.02
C GLU A 233 -21.87 -3.55 -15.09
N LEU A 234 -20.54 -3.59 -15.25
CA LEU A 234 -19.65 -4.35 -14.38
C LEU A 234 -19.75 -3.91 -12.91
N ALA A 235 -19.90 -2.61 -12.64
CA ALA A 235 -20.05 -2.09 -11.28
C ALA A 235 -21.40 -2.50 -10.67
N ARG A 236 -22.49 -2.40 -11.44
CA ARG A 236 -23.83 -2.87 -11.02
C ARG A 236 -23.85 -4.37 -10.75
N ALA A 237 -23.27 -5.17 -11.64
CA ALA A 237 -23.14 -6.61 -11.45
C ALA A 237 -22.29 -6.98 -10.23
N TYR A 238 -21.25 -6.20 -9.91
CA TYR A 238 -20.47 -6.39 -8.67
C TYR A 238 -21.31 -6.12 -7.42
N GLN A 239 -22.05 -5.01 -7.38
CA GLN A 239 -22.94 -4.66 -6.27
C GLN A 239 -24.01 -5.75 -6.05
N ALA A 240 -24.67 -6.19 -7.13
CA ALA A 240 -25.68 -7.26 -7.06
C ALA A 240 -25.11 -8.59 -6.55
N ARG A 241 -23.90 -8.97 -6.99
CA ARG A 241 -23.23 -10.18 -6.48
C ARG A 241 -22.86 -10.08 -5.00
N TRP A 242 -22.39 -8.91 -4.56
CA TRP A 242 -22.08 -8.68 -3.15
C TRP A 242 -23.36 -8.79 -2.30
N GLU A 243 -24.46 -8.17 -2.73
CA GLU A 243 -25.74 -8.26 -2.02
C GLU A 243 -26.25 -9.71 -1.96
N ALA A 244 -26.23 -10.43 -3.08
CA ALA A 244 -26.64 -11.83 -3.11
C ALA A 244 -25.79 -12.70 -2.17
N MET A 245 -24.47 -12.49 -2.14
CA MET A 245 -23.55 -13.20 -1.23
C MET A 245 -23.87 -12.92 0.23
N VAL A 246 -24.08 -11.66 0.60
CA VAL A 246 -24.41 -11.23 1.97
C VAL A 246 -25.74 -11.83 2.41
N ARG A 247 -26.77 -11.76 1.56
CA ARG A 247 -28.09 -12.33 1.85
C ARG A 247 -28.05 -13.85 1.96
N ALA A 248 -27.29 -14.54 1.10
CA ALA A 248 -27.08 -15.99 1.19
C ALA A 248 -26.37 -16.39 2.50
N ALA A 249 -25.55 -15.51 3.07
CA ALA A 249 -24.97 -15.69 4.40
C ALA A 249 -25.93 -15.34 5.55
N GLY A 250 -27.20 -15.06 5.25
CA GLY A 250 -28.23 -14.72 6.23
C GLY A 250 -28.07 -13.34 6.86
N ALA A 251 -27.27 -12.46 6.27
CA ALA A 251 -27.07 -11.07 6.71
C ALA A 251 -28.00 -10.12 5.93
N GLU A 252 -28.39 -9.01 6.57
CA GLU A 252 -29.19 -7.96 5.93
C GLU A 252 -28.28 -6.78 5.60
N PRO A 253 -28.16 -6.41 4.31
CA PRO A 253 -27.43 -5.20 3.93
C PRO A 253 -28.12 -3.95 4.46
N TRP A 254 -27.32 -2.97 4.86
CA TRP A 254 -27.78 -1.63 5.19
C TRP A 254 -26.75 -0.60 4.71
N THR A 255 -27.13 0.67 4.69
CA THR A 255 -26.34 1.71 4.02
C THR A 255 -26.04 2.88 4.93
N MET A 256 -24.88 3.50 4.77
CA MET A 256 -24.57 4.81 5.36
C MET A 256 -23.86 5.69 4.33
N ARG A 257 -24.15 6.99 4.38
CA ARG A 257 -23.53 7.99 3.50
C ARG A 257 -22.33 8.65 4.18
N THR A 258 -21.25 8.83 3.43
CA THR A 258 -20.08 9.58 3.91
C THR A 258 -20.44 11.06 4.12
N ASN A 259 -20.09 11.60 5.28
CA ASN A 259 -20.26 13.01 5.64
C ASN A 259 -19.02 13.84 5.31
N SER A 260 -17.83 13.23 5.44
CA SER A 260 -16.55 13.86 5.10
C SER A 260 -15.77 13.01 4.10
N ARG A 261 -14.66 13.55 3.58
CA ARG A 261 -13.75 12.79 2.71
C ARG A 261 -13.28 11.55 3.43
N LEU A 262 -13.25 10.42 2.74
CA LEU A 262 -12.83 9.14 3.31
C LEU A 262 -11.54 8.65 2.65
N VAL A 263 -10.59 8.23 3.48
CA VAL A 263 -9.30 7.70 3.01
C VAL A 263 -9.11 6.28 3.51
N THR A 264 -9.12 5.32 2.58
CA THR A 264 -8.88 3.90 2.88
C THR A 264 -7.51 3.48 2.35
N GLY A 265 -6.72 2.79 3.18
CA GLY A 265 -5.43 2.24 2.75
C GLY A 265 -4.22 3.18 2.75
N LEU A 266 -4.30 4.36 3.39
CA LEU A 266 -3.20 5.34 3.42
C LEU A 266 -1.86 4.76 3.91
N GLY A 267 -1.91 3.82 4.87
CA GLY A 267 -0.71 3.21 5.48
C GLY A 267 0.03 2.23 4.56
N SER A 268 -0.55 1.86 3.41
CA SER A 268 0.15 1.09 2.38
C SER A 268 1.02 2.07 1.57
N GLY A 269 2.18 2.45 2.11
CA GLY A 269 3.16 3.26 1.39
C GLY A 269 3.54 2.59 0.07
N GLY A 270 3.71 3.39 -0.99
CA GLY A 270 3.95 2.88 -2.33
C GLY A 270 4.61 3.90 -3.26
N PRO A 271 4.79 3.57 -4.54
CA PRO A 271 5.45 4.41 -5.54
C PRO A 271 4.86 5.81 -5.71
N LEU A 272 3.56 5.98 -5.40
CA LEU A 272 2.85 7.27 -5.44
C LEU A 272 2.81 7.97 -4.06
N GLU A 273 3.70 7.57 -3.14
CA GLU A 273 3.86 8.03 -1.76
C GLU A 273 2.72 7.61 -0.81
N VAL A 274 1.47 7.73 -1.26
CA VAL A 274 0.29 7.44 -0.46
C VAL A 274 -0.54 6.36 -1.11
N GLY A 275 -0.85 5.30 -0.35
CA GLY A 275 -1.70 4.21 -0.80
C GLY A 275 -3.19 4.57 -0.83
N PHE A 276 -3.93 3.85 -1.66
CA PHE A 276 -5.39 3.85 -1.68
C PHE A 276 -5.89 2.41 -1.88
N ARG A 277 -6.93 2.01 -1.16
CA ARG A 277 -7.42 0.63 -1.22
C ARG A 277 -8.57 0.46 -2.21
N PHE A 278 -8.26 -0.24 -3.29
CA PHE A 278 -9.22 -0.76 -4.26
C PHE A 278 -9.46 -2.26 -4.04
N ASN A 279 -10.61 -2.75 -4.49
CA ASN A 279 -10.82 -4.16 -4.75
C ASN A 279 -10.19 -4.57 -6.10
N ARG A 280 -10.29 -5.84 -6.45
CA ARG A 280 -9.69 -6.39 -7.68
C ARG A 280 -10.26 -5.79 -8.97
N LEU A 281 -11.49 -5.29 -8.93
CA LEU A 281 -12.15 -4.64 -10.07
C LEU A 281 -11.79 -3.15 -10.18
N GLY A 282 -11.12 -2.58 -9.17
CA GLY A 282 -10.74 -1.17 -9.12
C GLY A 282 -11.78 -0.25 -8.48
N MET A 283 -12.77 -0.81 -7.76
CA MET A 283 -13.69 -0.03 -6.93
C MET A 283 -13.08 0.20 -5.55
N PRO A 284 -13.23 1.38 -4.93
CA PRO A 284 -12.86 1.58 -3.53
C PRO A 284 -13.59 0.60 -2.61
N VAL A 285 -12.91 0.12 -1.56
CA VAL A 285 -13.48 -0.85 -0.62
C VAL A 285 -13.05 -0.54 0.80
N LEU A 286 -13.97 -0.73 1.75
CA LEU A 286 -13.66 -0.68 3.19
C LEU A 286 -13.53 -2.12 3.67
N PRO A 287 -12.31 -2.59 4.00
CA PRO A 287 -12.13 -3.98 4.40
C PRO A 287 -12.92 -4.32 5.66
N GLY A 288 -13.51 -5.52 5.71
CA GLY A 288 -14.28 -6.03 6.84
C GLY A 288 -13.48 -6.07 8.14
N SER A 289 -12.16 -6.22 8.06
CA SER A 289 -11.26 -6.09 9.21
C SER A 289 -11.21 -4.67 9.77
N GLY A 290 -11.20 -3.65 8.90
CA GLY A 290 -11.29 -2.24 9.31
C GLY A 290 -12.68 -1.91 9.85
N VAL A 291 -13.73 -2.43 9.21
CA VAL A 291 -15.13 -2.25 9.64
C VAL A 291 -15.33 -2.85 11.03
N LYS A 292 -14.88 -4.09 11.24
CA LYS A 292 -14.82 -4.75 12.56
C LYS A 292 -14.01 -3.93 13.56
N GLY A 293 -12.88 -3.38 13.13
CA GLY A 293 -12.02 -2.53 13.97
C GLY A 293 -12.72 -1.27 14.48
N VAL A 294 -13.49 -0.58 13.64
CA VAL A 294 -14.28 0.59 14.04
C VAL A 294 -15.35 0.21 15.06
N ALA A 295 -16.11 -0.86 14.81
CA ALA A 295 -17.12 -1.34 15.76
C ALA A 295 -16.49 -1.74 17.10
N ARG A 296 -15.33 -2.41 17.07
CA ARG A 296 -14.59 -2.80 18.28
C ARG A 296 -14.11 -1.57 19.04
N ALA A 297 -13.53 -0.60 18.35
CA ALA A 297 -13.02 0.64 18.96
C ALA A 297 -14.15 1.45 19.61
N TYR A 298 -15.32 1.52 18.99
CA TYR A 298 -16.49 2.17 19.60
C TYR A 298 -16.93 1.45 20.88
N ALA A 299 -17.05 0.11 20.83
CA ALA A 299 -17.41 -0.67 21.99
C ALA A 299 -16.40 -0.51 23.15
N GLU A 300 -15.09 -0.50 22.86
CA GLU A 300 -14.04 -0.35 23.88
C GLU A 300 -13.93 1.09 24.42
N LEU A 301 -13.86 2.09 23.53
CA LEU A 301 -13.51 3.47 23.90
C LEU A 301 -14.71 4.31 24.31
N VAL A 302 -15.90 4.04 23.77
CA VAL A 302 -17.10 4.85 24.01
C VAL A 302 -18.05 4.14 24.98
N GLU A 303 -18.34 2.86 24.74
CA GLU A 303 -19.23 2.07 25.60
C GLU A 303 -18.52 1.47 26.82
N GLY A 304 -17.17 1.51 26.87
CA GLY A 304 -16.39 0.93 27.96
C GLY A 304 -16.47 -0.59 28.06
N ARG A 305 -16.86 -1.28 26.97
CA ARG A 305 -17.00 -2.73 26.91
C ARG A 305 -15.73 -3.36 26.35
N GLY A 306 -15.10 -4.22 27.15
CA GLY A 306 -13.88 -4.92 26.77
C GLY A 306 -14.03 -6.44 26.81
N GLU A 307 -12.90 -7.14 26.83
CA GLU A 307 -12.85 -8.62 26.84
C GLU A 307 -13.46 -9.28 28.08
N GLY A 308 -13.85 -8.51 29.11
CA GLY A 308 -14.62 -9.00 30.24
C GLY A 308 -16.14 -9.08 29.98
N ASP A 309 -16.65 -8.41 28.93
CA ASP A 309 -18.06 -8.45 28.55
C ASP A 309 -18.34 -9.69 27.66
N PRO A 310 -19.27 -10.59 28.05
CA PRO A 310 -19.64 -11.76 27.26
C PRO A 310 -20.14 -11.42 25.85
N ASP A 311 -20.87 -10.32 25.67
CA ASP A 311 -21.39 -9.88 24.38
C ASP A 311 -20.25 -9.35 23.50
N PHE A 312 -19.30 -8.62 24.08
CA PHE A 312 -18.10 -8.16 23.39
C PHE A 312 -17.27 -9.34 22.86
N LEU A 313 -17.01 -10.33 23.71
CA LEU A 313 -16.31 -11.56 23.31
C LEU A 313 -17.08 -12.37 22.28
N ALA A 314 -18.41 -12.42 22.39
CA ALA A 314 -19.25 -13.09 21.41
C ALA A 314 -19.14 -12.39 20.04
N VAL A 315 -19.16 -11.06 19.97
CA VAL A 315 -19.05 -10.33 18.69
C VAL A 315 -17.65 -10.43 18.10
N PHE A 316 -16.60 -10.08 18.85
CA PHE A 316 -15.26 -9.89 18.28
C PHE A 316 -14.34 -11.10 18.45
N GLY A 317 -14.52 -11.87 19.52
CA GLY A 317 -13.56 -12.86 19.98
C GLY A 317 -12.32 -12.23 20.62
N ARG A 318 -11.36 -13.10 21.01
CA ARG A 318 -10.03 -12.73 21.53
C ARG A 318 -8.95 -13.61 20.92
N ALA A 319 -7.78 -13.02 20.70
CA ALA A 319 -6.56 -13.75 20.41
C ALA A 319 -5.78 -13.97 21.73
N PRO A 320 -4.95 -15.02 21.84
CA PRO A 320 -4.05 -15.21 22.98
C PRO A 320 -3.06 -14.05 23.08
N ARG A 321 -2.75 -13.62 24.30
CA ARG A 321 -1.68 -12.65 24.58
C ARG A 321 -0.33 -13.36 24.71
N GLU A 322 0.75 -12.59 24.69
CA GLU A 322 2.10 -13.13 24.89
C GLU A 322 2.19 -13.85 26.25
N GLY A 323 2.58 -15.13 26.22
CA GLY A 323 2.61 -16.00 27.40
C GLY A 323 1.30 -16.76 27.71
N GLU A 324 0.21 -16.52 26.99
CA GLU A 324 -1.04 -17.30 27.12
C GLU A 324 -1.05 -18.54 26.22
N SER A 325 -1.74 -19.61 26.68
CA SER A 325 -2.02 -20.79 25.85
C SER A 325 -2.89 -20.43 24.63
N GLN A 326 -2.69 -21.14 23.52
CA GLN A 326 -3.54 -21.03 22.32
C GLN A 326 -5.00 -21.39 22.61
N GLU A 327 -5.27 -22.16 23.66
CA GLU A 327 -6.62 -22.53 24.11
C GLU A 327 -7.43 -21.32 24.62
N ALA A 328 -6.76 -20.23 24.99
CA ALA A 328 -7.41 -18.97 25.37
C ALA A 328 -8.01 -18.22 24.15
N ALA A 329 -7.69 -18.65 22.93
CA ALA A 329 -8.23 -18.06 21.72
C ALA A 329 -9.73 -18.36 21.61
N ARG A 330 -10.54 -17.30 21.44
CA ARG A 330 -11.97 -17.43 21.17
C ARG A 330 -12.31 -16.70 19.90
N ALA A 331 -12.89 -17.41 18.95
CA ALA A 331 -13.25 -16.82 17.69
C ALA A 331 -14.62 -16.12 17.78
N GLY A 332 -14.74 -14.89 17.28
CA GLY A 332 -15.99 -14.12 17.32
C GLY A 332 -17.10 -14.74 16.47
N GLN A 333 -18.33 -14.68 16.94
CA GLN A 333 -19.51 -15.28 16.35
C GLN A 333 -20.06 -14.53 15.13
N LEU A 334 -19.61 -13.29 14.90
CA LEU A 334 -20.06 -12.46 13.79
C LEU A 334 -19.00 -12.32 12.69
N VAL A 335 -19.49 -12.13 11.46
CA VAL A 335 -18.71 -11.87 10.25
C VAL A 335 -19.02 -10.45 9.79
N PHE A 336 -18.00 -9.60 9.74
CA PHE A 336 -18.09 -8.25 9.20
C PHE A 336 -17.64 -8.30 7.73
N PHE A 337 -18.57 -8.03 6.82
CA PHE A 337 -18.27 -8.04 5.39
C PHE A 337 -17.52 -6.76 4.98
N ASP A 338 -16.79 -6.84 3.87
CA ASP A 338 -16.25 -5.65 3.21
C ASP A 338 -17.41 -4.71 2.82
N ALA A 339 -17.28 -3.42 3.12
CA ALA A 339 -18.26 -2.43 2.71
C ALA A 339 -17.92 -1.88 1.31
N ILE A 340 -18.94 -1.78 0.46
CA ILE A 340 -18.78 -1.40 -0.95
C ILE A 340 -19.59 -0.13 -1.27
N PRO A 341 -19.10 0.74 -2.17
CA PRO A 341 -19.86 1.88 -2.62
C PRO A 341 -20.99 1.43 -3.55
N ILE A 342 -22.20 1.91 -3.26
CA ILE A 342 -23.41 1.57 -4.03
C ILE A 342 -23.99 2.76 -4.80
N GLU A 343 -23.74 3.99 -4.35
CA GLU A 343 -24.28 5.21 -4.95
C GLU A 343 -23.34 6.39 -4.74
N GLY A 344 -23.32 7.34 -5.68
CA GLY A 344 -22.61 8.61 -5.53
C GLY A 344 -21.09 8.48 -5.46
N LEU A 345 -20.53 7.40 -6.02
CA LEU A 345 -19.09 7.17 -5.96
C LEU A 345 -18.32 8.20 -6.79
N GLU A 346 -17.59 9.05 -6.08
CA GLU A 346 -16.66 10.00 -6.67
C GLU A 346 -15.34 9.98 -5.88
N LEU A 347 -14.21 9.95 -6.58
CA LEU A 347 -12.92 10.22 -5.95
C LEU A 347 -12.61 11.70 -6.02
N ALA A 348 -11.94 12.23 -5.00
CA ALA A 348 -11.40 13.58 -4.97
C ALA A 348 -9.92 13.55 -4.61
N LEU A 349 -9.16 14.50 -5.17
CA LEU A 349 -7.79 14.74 -4.76
C LEU A 349 -7.76 15.68 -3.56
N ASP A 350 -6.94 15.33 -2.58
CA ASP A 350 -6.66 16.19 -1.43
C ASP A 350 -5.15 16.30 -1.22
N VAL A 351 -4.73 17.30 -0.45
CA VAL A 351 -3.31 17.63 -0.23
C VAL A 351 -3.04 17.72 1.26
N MET A 352 -2.02 16.99 1.73
CA MET A 352 -1.48 17.16 3.07
C MET A 352 -0.14 17.87 3.00
N THR A 353 0.07 18.84 3.88
CA THR A 353 1.32 19.61 3.90
C THR A 353 1.89 19.60 5.32
N PRO A 354 2.68 18.58 5.70
CA PRO A 354 3.30 18.57 7.03
C PRO A 354 4.26 19.75 7.16
N HIS A 355 4.06 20.56 8.20
CA HIS A 355 4.88 21.75 8.47
C HIS A 355 6.18 21.42 9.24
N TYR A 356 6.22 20.28 9.94
CA TYR A 356 7.36 19.84 10.74
C TYR A 356 7.81 18.40 10.41
N PRO A 357 8.09 18.08 9.13
CA PRO A 357 8.41 16.71 8.73
C PRO A 357 9.59 16.11 9.52
N ASP A 358 10.61 16.89 9.84
CA ASP A 358 11.78 16.38 10.57
C ASP A 358 11.48 16.05 12.04
N TYR A 359 10.51 16.75 12.66
CA TYR A 359 10.02 16.43 14.00
C TYR A 359 9.23 15.12 14.00
N TYR A 360 8.28 14.98 13.07
CA TYR A 360 7.50 13.75 12.96
C TYR A 360 8.33 12.52 12.54
N GLN A 361 9.47 12.73 11.88
CA GLN A 361 10.43 11.68 11.53
C GLN A 361 11.47 11.42 12.63
N GLY A 362 11.38 12.11 13.77
CA GLY A 362 12.33 11.96 14.88
C GLY A 362 13.77 12.42 14.56
N LYS A 363 13.94 13.20 13.49
CA LYS A 363 15.23 13.80 13.11
C LYS A 363 15.54 15.02 13.95
N GLU A 364 14.50 15.77 14.31
CA GLU A 364 14.58 16.92 15.21
C GLU A 364 13.75 16.65 16.47
N PRO A 365 14.27 16.93 17.68
CA PRO A 365 13.54 16.73 18.91
C PRO A 365 12.38 17.73 19.11
N TRP A 366 12.37 18.83 18.35
CA TRP A 366 11.39 19.90 18.45
C TRP A 366 10.86 20.33 17.08
N PRO A 367 9.59 20.77 16.97
CA PRO A 367 9.07 21.34 15.73
C PRO A 367 9.80 22.66 15.40
N THR A 368 10.45 22.74 14.24
CA THR A 368 11.19 23.93 13.81
C THR A 368 10.45 24.70 12.70
N PRO A 369 10.29 26.03 12.80
CA PRO A 369 9.42 26.81 11.91
C PRO A 369 10.00 27.10 10.52
N TRP A 370 11.25 26.74 10.27
CA TRP A 370 11.99 27.07 9.03
C TRP A 370 11.93 25.97 7.97
N GLN A 371 11.18 24.89 8.23
CA GLN A 371 11.03 23.77 7.29
C GLN A 371 10.07 24.17 6.16
N ASN A 372 10.50 23.97 4.92
CA ASN A 372 9.62 24.16 3.77
C ASN A 372 8.60 23.01 3.74
N PRO A 373 7.30 23.32 3.77
CA PRO A 373 6.28 22.29 3.83
C PRO A 373 6.21 21.60 2.45
N VAL A 374 6.22 20.26 2.43
CA VAL A 374 6.21 19.47 1.20
C VAL A 374 4.78 18.98 0.96
N PRO A 375 4.04 19.52 -0.02
CA PRO A 375 2.68 19.08 -0.30
C PRO A 375 2.68 17.66 -0.87
N ILE A 376 1.88 16.79 -0.25
CA ILE A 376 1.66 15.40 -0.67
C ILE A 376 0.21 15.29 -1.12
N THR A 377 0.00 15.10 -2.43
CA THR A 377 -1.34 14.87 -3.00
C THR A 377 -1.72 13.40 -2.87
N PHE A 378 -2.97 13.12 -2.50
CA PHE A 378 -3.49 11.76 -2.36
C PHE A 378 -4.96 11.65 -2.77
N LEU A 379 -5.40 10.41 -3.03
CA LEU A 379 -6.79 10.10 -3.38
C LEU A 379 -7.66 9.95 -2.13
N THR A 380 -8.88 10.44 -2.23
CA THR A 380 -9.94 10.32 -1.22
C THR A 380 -11.24 9.95 -1.91
N VAL A 381 -12.15 9.31 -1.19
CA VAL A 381 -13.56 9.24 -1.60
C VAL A 381 -14.23 10.55 -1.19
N ALA A 382 -14.95 11.17 -2.12
CA ALA A 382 -15.66 12.41 -1.88
C ALA A 382 -16.82 12.21 -0.87
N PRO A 383 -17.17 13.23 -0.07
CA PRO A 383 -18.39 13.21 0.74
C PRO A 383 -19.62 12.94 -0.13
N GLY A 384 -20.64 12.29 0.44
CA GLY A 384 -21.88 11.99 -0.26
C GLY A 384 -21.91 10.60 -0.91
N THR A 385 -20.78 9.87 -0.97
CA THR A 385 -20.79 8.46 -1.41
C THR A 385 -21.51 7.60 -0.38
N THR A 386 -22.47 6.78 -0.83
CA THR A 386 -23.19 5.80 0.00
C THR A 386 -22.51 4.44 -0.06
N PHE A 387 -22.17 3.89 1.10
CA PHE A 387 -21.62 2.54 1.24
C PHE A 387 -22.67 1.58 1.80
N ALA A 388 -22.68 0.36 1.28
CA ALA A 388 -23.42 -0.76 1.85
C ALA A 388 -22.52 -1.56 2.80
N PHE A 389 -23.06 -1.88 3.96
CA PHE A 389 -22.44 -2.65 5.04
C PHE A 389 -23.31 -3.86 5.35
N ALA A 390 -22.70 -4.90 5.93
CA ALA A 390 -23.43 -6.03 6.44
C ALA A 390 -22.66 -6.73 7.57
N VAL A 391 -23.42 -7.24 8.55
CA VAL A 391 -22.91 -8.08 9.63
C VAL A 391 -23.69 -9.39 9.63
N GLY A 392 -22.99 -10.48 9.37
CA GLY A 392 -23.55 -11.84 9.33
C GLY A 392 -23.15 -12.67 10.54
N LEU A 393 -23.76 -13.84 10.64
CA LEU A 393 -23.35 -14.87 11.59
C LEU A 393 -22.25 -15.73 10.98
N ARG A 394 -21.32 -16.18 11.81
CA ARG A 394 -20.38 -17.24 11.43
C ARG A 394 -21.17 -18.53 11.18
N GLN A 395 -20.72 -19.34 10.22
CA GLN A 395 -21.29 -20.66 9.97
C GLN A 395 -21.40 -21.48 11.28
N GLY A 396 -22.57 -22.08 11.49
CA GLY A 396 -22.88 -22.88 12.68
C GLY A 396 -23.35 -22.07 13.90
N VAL A 397 -23.30 -20.74 13.87
CA VAL A 397 -23.85 -19.90 14.95
C VAL A 397 -25.29 -19.51 14.65
N THR A 398 -26.15 -19.55 15.68
CA THR A 398 -27.52 -19.05 15.62
C THR A 398 -27.69 -17.85 16.55
N ASP A 399 -28.48 -16.87 16.11
CA ASP A 399 -28.90 -15.71 16.90
C ASP A 399 -30.39 -15.47 16.61
N PRO A 400 -31.29 -16.30 17.18
CA PRO A 400 -32.71 -16.28 16.84
C PRO A 400 -33.37 -14.92 17.09
N GLN A 401 -32.93 -14.22 18.14
CA GLN A 401 -33.43 -12.88 18.50
C GLN A 401 -32.70 -11.75 17.77
N ARG A 402 -31.71 -12.04 16.92
CA ARG A 402 -30.84 -11.06 16.24
C ARG A 402 -30.15 -10.07 17.20
N ARG A 403 -30.02 -10.41 18.48
CA ARG A 403 -29.54 -9.50 19.52
C ARG A 403 -28.07 -9.15 19.29
N LEU A 404 -27.22 -10.15 19.05
CA LEU A 404 -25.79 -9.94 18.86
C LEU A 404 -25.53 -9.17 17.56
N ARG A 405 -26.27 -9.51 16.50
CA ARG A 405 -26.19 -8.77 15.24
C ARG A 405 -26.58 -7.31 15.41
N ALA A 406 -27.74 -7.03 16.05
CA ALA A 406 -28.20 -5.67 16.28
C ALA A 406 -27.21 -4.85 17.13
N LEU A 407 -26.60 -5.47 18.14
CA LEU A 407 -25.57 -4.84 18.97
C LEU A 407 -24.34 -4.47 18.15
N ALA A 408 -23.83 -5.39 17.33
CA ALA A 408 -22.67 -5.14 16.49
C ALA A 408 -22.95 -4.09 15.39
N GLU A 409 -24.14 -4.11 14.79
CA GLU A 409 -24.57 -3.06 13.86
C GLU A 409 -24.67 -1.70 14.54
N THR A 410 -25.16 -1.64 15.79
CA THR A 410 -25.22 -0.40 16.56
C THR A 410 -23.83 0.16 16.83
N TRP A 411 -22.91 -0.66 17.36
CA TRP A 411 -21.52 -0.23 17.57
C TRP A 411 -20.84 0.21 16.28
N LEU A 412 -21.13 -0.46 15.16
CA LEU A 412 -20.58 -0.08 13.88
C LEU A 412 -21.13 1.25 13.36
N ARG A 413 -22.45 1.45 13.38
CA ARG A 413 -23.08 2.70 12.92
C ARG A 413 -22.60 3.89 13.74
N GLN A 414 -22.60 3.77 15.07
CA GLN A 414 -22.13 4.83 15.94
C GLN A 414 -20.62 5.05 15.80
N GLY A 415 -19.83 3.98 15.69
CA GLY A 415 -18.40 4.08 15.41
C GLY A 415 -18.09 4.81 14.10
N LEU A 416 -18.83 4.53 13.03
CA LEU A 416 -18.69 5.22 11.73
C LEU A 416 -19.08 6.71 11.81
N ALA A 417 -20.08 7.04 12.62
CA ALA A 417 -20.53 8.42 12.81
C ALA A 417 -19.59 9.23 13.73
N GLU A 418 -19.10 8.66 14.82
CA GLU A 418 -18.34 9.38 15.85
C GLU A 418 -16.82 9.25 15.70
N LEU A 419 -16.33 8.03 15.48
CA LEU A 419 -14.89 7.73 15.36
C LEU A 419 -14.38 7.80 13.92
N GLY A 420 -15.25 7.50 12.96
CA GLY A 420 -14.98 7.46 11.52
C GLY A 420 -14.12 6.27 11.09
N PHE A 421 -14.02 6.09 9.77
CA PHE A 421 -13.29 5.00 9.12
C PHE A 421 -12.03 5.50 8.42
N GLY A 422 -10.95 4.71 8.53
CA GLY A 422 -9.75 4.89 7.70
C GLY A 422 -8.73 5.82 8.34
N ALA A 423 -7.97 6.51 7.49
CA ALA A 423 -6.88 7.36 7.94
C ALA A 423 -7.35 8.80 8.26
N LYS A 424 -6.59 9.48 9.13
CA LYS A 424 -6.80 10.90 9.49
C LYS A 424 -8.16 11.22 10.10
N THR A 425 -8.73 10.28 10.84
CA THR A 425 -10.01 10.45 11.55
C THR A 425 -9.98 11.57 12.59
N THR A 426 -8.82 11.81 13.23
CA THR A 426 -8.62 12.95 14.16
C THR A 426 -8.67 14.31 13.46
N SER A 427 -8.42 14.36 12.16
CA SER A 427 -8.57 15.56 11.33
C SER A 427 -9.96 15.64 10.66
N GLY A 428 -10.91 14.80 11.07
CA GLY A 428 -12.30 14.82 10.59
C GLY A 428 -12.59 13.96 9.36
N TYR A 429 -11.64 13.18 8.85
CA TYR A 429 -11.88 12.29 7.71
C TYR A 429 -12.70 11.05 8.09
N GLY A 430 -13.38 10.48 7.09
CA GLY A 430 -14.01 9.16 7.16
C GLY A 430 -15.26 9.09 8.02
N ARG A 431 -15.90 10.23 8.32
CA ARG A 431 -17.13 10.28 9.10
C ARG A 431 -18.32 9.93 8.22
N PHE A 432 -19.28 9.20 8.77
CA PHE A 432 -20.56 8.91 8.11
C PHE A 432 -21.70 9.70 8.75
N VAL A 433 -22.79 9.90 8.01
CA VAL A 433 -24.00 10.54 8.52
C VAL A 433 -24.67 9.60 9.52
N ALA A 434 -24.92 10.07 10.74
CA ALA A 434 -25.66 9.32 11.75
C ALA A 434 -27.12 9.11 11.30
N ASP A 435 -27.64 7.89 11.50
CA ASP A 435 -29.07 7.63 11.30
C ASP A 435 -29.87 8.41 12.36
N GLY A 436 -30.45 9.55 11.97
CA GLY A 436 -31.30 10.36 12.86
C GLY A 436 -30.99 11.86 12.93
N GLY A 437 -30.03 12.38 12.17
CA GLY A 437 -29.80 13.83 12.08
C GLY A 437 -30.94 14.56 11.35
N ARG A 438 -32.00 14.95 12.07
CA ARG A 438 -32.78 16.14 11.68
C ARG A 438 -31.79 17.29 11.64
N GLY A 439 -31.75 17.98 10.50
CA GLY A 439 -30.99 19.21 10.37
C GLY A 439 -31.34 20.14 11.52
N SER A 440 -30.29 20.61 12.21
CA SER A 440 -30.34 21.86 12.96
C SER A 440 -29.97 22.99 12.01
#